data_AF-A0AAJ2UG95-F1
#
_entry.id   AF-A0AAJ2UG95-F1
#
_cell.length_a   1.000
_cell.length_b   1.000
_cell.length_c   1.000
_cell.angle_alpha   90.00
_cell.angle_beta   90.00
_cell.angle_gamma   90.00
#
_symmetry.space_group_name_H-M   'P 1'
#
loop_
_entity.id
_entity.type
_entity.pdbx_description
1 polymer ?
#
loop_
_entity_poly.entity_id
_entity_poly.type
_entity_poly.pdbx_seq_one_letter_code
_entity_poly.pdbx_strand_id
1 'polypeptide(L)'
;MRGSYILVIKCTKNCKVKVGSLGNIYFRKGFYFYIGSALNNIEKRIHRHLKKRKKIFWHIDYLTTNKNFKILKAIYKKSKNREECKISKILMKKFKFIKKFGCSDCKCKSHLFYGGAGI
;
A
#
# COMPACT_ATOMS: atom_id res chain seq x y z
N MET A 1 -6.52 13.95 12.48
CA MET A 1 -5.31 14.44 11.76
C MET A 1 -5.30 13.97 10.31
N ARG A 2 -5.10 14.86 9.34
CA ARG A 2 -5.07 14.55 7.90
C ARG A 2 -3.63 14.42 7.40
N GLY A 3 -3.40 13.62 6.36
CA GLY A 3 -2.07 13.51 5.75
C GLY A 3 -1.91 12.34 4.78
N SER A 4 -0.64 12.07 4.42
CA SER A 4 -0.25 10.93 3.60
C SER A 4 0.68 10.00 4.39
N TYR A 5 0.68 8.72 4.06
CA TYR A 5 1.49 7.71 4.72
C TYR A 5 2.05 6.71 3.71
N ILE A 6 3.14 6.07 4.11
CA ILE A 6 3.75 4.92 3.46
C ILE A 6 3.69 3.75 4.44
N LEU A 7 3.06 2.65 4.03
CA LEU A 7 3.19 1.37 4.73
C LEU A 7 4.37 0.60 4.14
N VAL A 8 5.28 0.16 5.00
CA VAL A 8 6.35 -0.78 4.66
C VAL A 8 5.84 -2.19 4.94
N ILE A 9 5.70 -2.99 3.88
CA ILE A 9 5.07 -4.31 3.94
C ILE A 9 6.07 -5.36 3.46
N LYS A 10 6.31 -6.39 4.27
CA LYS A 10 7.13 -7.54 3.89
C LYS A 10 6.25 -8.68 3.41
N CYS A 11 6.43 -9.08 2.15
CA CYS A 11 5.94 -10.34 1.61
C CYS A 11 6.94 -11.45 1.97
N THR A 12 6.53 -12.42 2.77
CA THR A 12 7.44 -13.42 3.36
C THR A 12 7.84 -14.52 2.39
N LYS A 13 7.03 -14.76 1.35
CA LYS A 13 7.28 -15.73 0.29
C LYS A 13 6.62 -15.32 -1.01
N ASN A 14 7.09 -15.86 -2.13
CA ASN A 14 6.41 -15.72 -3.41
C ASN A 14 4.98 -16.25 -3.29
N CYS A 15 3.98 -15.49 -3.75
CA CYS A 15 2.59 -15.90 -3.66
C CYS A 15 1.70 -15.23 -4.71
N LYS A 16 0.57 -15.84 -5.03
CA LYS A 16 -0.52 -15.22 -5.79
C LYS A 16 -1.63 -14.77 -4.83
N VAL A 17 -2.20 -13.61 -5.06
CA VAL A 17 -3.33 -13.08 -4.29
C VAL A 17 -4.40 -12.58 -5.26
N LYS A 18 -5.66 -12.98 -5.04
CA LYS A 18 -6.82 -12.39 -5.74
C LYS A 18 -7.17 -11.05 -5.10
N VAL A 19 -6.88 -9.94 -5.78
CA VAL A 19 -7.05 -8.57 -5.28
C VAL A 19 -8.25 -7.92 -5.96
N GLY A 20 -9.45 -8.14 -5.43
CA GLY A 20 -10.68 -7.49 -5.89
C GLY A 20 -10.84 -7.53 -7.41
N SER A 21 -11.11 -6.36 -8.01
CA SER A 21 -11.26 -6.19 -9.46
C SER A 21 -9.95 -6.31 -10.25
N LEU A 22 -8.79 -6.33 -9.60
CA LEU A 22 -7.50 -6.55 -10.27
C LEU A 22 -7.21 -8.03 -10.53
N GLY A 23 -8.04 -8.94 -10.04
CA GLY A 23 -7.88 -10.38 -10.24
C GLY A 23 -6.64 -10.95 -9.55
N ASN A 24 -6.04 -11.99 -10.13
CA ASN A 24 -4.89 -12.67 -9.55
C ASN A 24 -3.60 -11.91 -9.85
N ILE A 25 -2.90 -11.48 -8.79
CA ILE A 25 -1.62 -10.80 -8.89
C ILE A 25 -0.54 -11.65 -8.24
N TYR A 26 0.60 -11.80 -8.92
CA TYR A 26 1.78 -12.44 -8.37
C TYR A 26 2.65 -11.44 -7.60
N PHE A 27 2.97 -11.78 -6.36
CA PHE A 27 3.84 -11.02 -5.48
C PHE A 27 5.13 -11.82 -5.25
N ARG A 28 6.26 -11.19 -5.57
CA ARG A 28 7.60 -11.69 -5.20
C ARG A 28 7.84 -11.46 -3.72
N LYS A 29 8.57 -12.38 -3.08
CA LYS A 29 9.15 -12.19 -1.75
C LYS A 29 9.95 -10.88 -1.71
N GLY A 30 9.83 -10.14 -0.62
CA GLY A 30 10.53 -8.87 -0.41
C GLY A 30 9.65 -7.78 0.17
N PHE A 31 10.13 -6.55 0.08
CA PHE A 31 9.48 -5.38 0.64
C PHE A 31 8.62 -4.67 -0.41
N TYR A 32 7.51 -4.11 0.08
CA TYR A 32 6.58 -3.31 -0.70
C TYR A 32 6.29 -2.02 0.05
N PHE A 33 6.12 -0.95 -0.72
CA PHE A 33 5.75 0.37 -0.23
C PHE A 33 4.37 0.70 -0.76
N TYR A 34 3.40 0.80 0.15
CA TYR A 34 2.05 1.26 -0.18
C TYR A 34 1.87 2.70 0.25
N ILE A 35 1.45 3.56 -0.68
CA ILE A 35 1.22 4.97 -0.42
C ILE A 35 -0.28 5.20 -0.32
N GLY A 36 -0.72 5.88 0.74
CA GLY A 36 -2.11 6.29 0.85
C GLY A 36 -2.27 7.63 1.55
N SER A 37 -3.47 8.18 1.43
CA SER A 37 -3.90 9.37 2.14
C SER A 37 -5.01 9.06 3.14
N ALA A 38 -5.13 9.96 4.11
CA ALA A 38 -6.21 9.98 5.07
C ALA A 38 -6.67 11.42 5.27
N LEU A 39 -7.83 11.75 4.71
CA LEU A 39 -8.43 13.08 4.80
C LEU A 39 -9.23 13.30 6.08
N ASN A 40 -9.46 12.29 6.91
CA ASN A 40 -10.20 12.47 8.17
C ASN A 40 -9.27 12.23 9.35
N ASN A 41 -8.75 11.00 9.44
CA ASN A 41 -7.84 10.62 10.52
C ASN A 41 -6.83 9.56 10.02
N ILE A 42 -5.54 9.95 9.98
CA ILE A 42 -4.43 9.10 9.55
C ILE A 42 -4.19 7.93 10.49
N GLU A 43 -4.31 8.13 11.80
CA GLU A 43 -4.16 7.07 12.80
C GLU A 43 -5.27 6.04 12.65
N LYS A 44 -6.54 6.47 12.51
CA LYS A 44 -7.66 5.55 12.25
C LYS A 44 -7.43 4.75 10.96
N ARG A 45 -6.90 5.39 9.91
CA ARG A 45 -6.60 4.72 8.64
C ARG A 45 -5.47 3.69 8.79
N ILE A 46 -4.37 4.05 9.42
CA ILE A 46 -3.24 3.14 9.68
C ILE A 46 -3.68 1.99 10.59
N HIS A 47 -4.41 2.28 11.66
CA HIS A 47 -4.91 1.27 12.59
C HIS A 47 -5.86 0.28 11.89
N ARG A 48 -6.72 0.76 10.98
CA ARG A 48 -7.50 -0.13 10.10
C ARG A 48 -6.59 -1.05 9.28
N HIS A 49 -5.51 -0.54 8.69
CA HIS A 49 -4.57 -1.37 7.91
C HIS A 49 -3.89 -2.43 8.78
N LEU A 50 -3.57 -2.12 10.03
CA LEU A 50 -2.97 -3.05 10.99
C LEU A 50 -3.93 -4.18 11.42
N LYS A 51 -5.25 -3.93 11.46
CA LYS A 51 -6.23 -4.96 11.83
C LYS A 51 -6.24 -6.12 10.83
N LYS A 52 -6.08 -7.36 11.31
CA LYS A 52 -6.14 -8.57 10.46
C LYS A 52 -7.58 -9.00 10.14
N ARG A 53 -8.48 -8.94 11.13
CA ARG A 53 -9.91 -9.22 10.95
C ARG A 53 -10.65 -7.91 10.67
N LYS A 54 -11.11 -7.72 9.44
CA LYS A 54 -11.88 -6.56 8.98
C LYS A 54 -12.60 -6.87 7.67
N LYS A 55 -13.68 -6.15 7.37
CA LYS A 55 -14.26 -6.15 6.03
C LYS A 55 -13.27 -5.55 5.03
N ILE A 56 -13.02 -6.29 3.95
CA ILE A 56 -12.11 -5.92 2.86
C ILE A 56 -12.81 -4.87 1.99
N PHE A 57 -12.15 -3.72 1.79
CA PHE A 57 -12.71 -2.63 0.98
C PHE A 57 -11.70 -2.08 -0.02
N TRP A 58 -10.42 -1.94 0.35
CA TRP A 58 -9.38 -1.43 -0.54
C TRP A 58 -8.45 -2.54 -1.02
N HIS A 59 -7.77 -2.31 -2.15
CA HIS A 59 -6.78 -3.27 -2.68
C HIS A 59 -5.72 -3.65 -1.63
N ILE A 60 -5.27 -2.70 -0.81
CA ILE A 60 -4.30 -2.95 0.26
C ILE A 60 -4.84 -3.88 1.35
N ASP A 61 -6.16 -3.92 1.57
CA ASP A 61 -6.75 -4.80 2.58
C ASP A 61 -6.46 -6.27 2.27
N TYR A 62 -6.52 -6.67 0.99
CA TYR A 62 -6.19 -8.04 0.55
C TYR A 62 -4.77 -8.48 0.91
N LEU A 63 -3.84 -7.54 1.01
CA LEU A 63 -2.46 -7.81 1.42
C LEU A 63 -2.39 -7.82 2.94
N THR A 64 -2.92 -6.78 3.58
CA THR A 64 -2.79 -6.62 5.04
C THR A 64 -3.53 -7.70 5.83
N THR A 65 -4.57 -8.34 5.29
CA THR A 65 -5.25 -9.49 5.92
C THR A 65 -4.67 -10.84 5.53
N ASN A 66 -3.78 -10.91 4.54
CA ASN A 66 -3.16 -12.15 4.10
C ASN A 66 -1.94 -12.51 4.97
N LYS A 67 -1.83 -13.78 5.36
CA LYS A 67 -0.76 -14.30 6.22
C LYS A 67 0.65 -14.20 5.63
N ASN A 68 0.76 -14.09 4.30
CA ASN A 68 2.04 -13.94 3.61
C ASN A 68 2.61 -12.51 3.70
N PHE A 69 1.85 -11.55 4.26
CA PHE A 69 2.26 -10.15 4.35
C PHE A 69 2.27 -9.66 5.80
N LYS A 70 3.35 -8.97 6.17
CA LYS A 70 3.53 -8.32 7.46
C LYS A 70 3.76 -6.82 7.25
N ILE A 71 2.96 -5.98 7.92
CA ILE A 71 3.27 -4.55 8.00
C ILE A 71 4.39 -4.41 9.02
N LEU A 72 5.48 -3.77 8.64
CA LEU A 72 6.64 -3.56 9.52
C LEU A 72 6.62 -2.16 10.12
N LYS A 73 6.31 -1.15 9.31
CA LYS A 73 6.33 0.25 9.72
C LYS A 73 5.27 1.04 8.95
N ALA A 74 4.78 2.11 9.57
CA ALA A 74 3.98 3.13 8.92
C ALA A 74 4.69 4.47 9.12
N ILE A 75 5.12 5.09 8.02
CA ILE A 75 5.72 6.43 8.02
C ILE A 75 4.63 7.38 7.56
N TYR A 76 4.41 8.49 8.26
CA TYR A 76 3.36 9.42 7.91
C TYR A 76 3.83 10.87 7.99
N LYS A 77 3.20 11.69 7.15
CA LYS A 77 3.39 13.14 7.13
C LYS A 77 2.04 13.81 7.27
N LYS A 78 1.92 14.68 8.27
CA LYS A 78 0.74 15.55 8.43
C LYS A 78 0.73 16.56 7.29
N SER A 79 -0.40 16.68 6.60
CA SER A 79 -0.58 17.68 5.55
C SER A 79 -2.07 17.93 5.34
N LYS A 80 -2.42 19.18 5.02
CA LYS A 80 -3.77 19.54 4.56
C LYS A 80 -4.00 19.12 3.10
N ASN A 81 -2.91 18.89 2.35
CA ASN A 81 -2.94 18.58 0.92
C ASN A 81 -2.81 17.07 0.66
N ARG A 82 -3.42 16.58 -0.44
CA ARG A 82 -3.19 15.22 -0.94
C ARG A 82 -1.79 15.11 -1.56
N GLU A 83 -0.81 14.69 -0.78
CA GLU A 83 0.58 14.51 -1.25
C GLU A 83 0.87 13.11 -1.80
N GLU A 84 -0.02 12.12 -1.59
CA GLU A 84 0.18 10.73 -2.01
C GLU A 84 0.51 10.58 -3.50
N CYS A 85 -0.12 11.38 -4.37
CA CYS A 85 0.13 11.34 -5.81
C CYS A 85 1.53 11.85 -6.16
N LYS A 86 2.03 12.87 -5.43
CA LYS A 86 3.39 13.39 -5.62
C LYS A 86 4.42 12.33 -5.19
N ILE A 87 4.20 11.71 -4.04
CA ILE A 87 5.06 10.63 -3.50
C ILE A 87 5.06 9.42 -4.47
N SER A 88 3.88 9.04 -4.99
CA SER A 88 3.74 7.96 -5.99
C SER A 88 4.54 8.24 -7.25
N LYS A 89 4.46 9.46 -7.80
CA LYS A 89 5.25 9.85 -8.98
C LYS A 89 6.76 9.75 -8.75
N ILE A 90 7.25 10.09 -7.56
CA ILE A 90 8.67 9.99 -7.21
C ILE A 90 9.09 8.52 -7.13
N LEU A 91 8.35 7.70 -6.39
CA LEU A 91 8.66 6.28 -6.21
C LEU A 91 8.58 5.49 -7.52
N MET A 92 7.69 5.87 -8.43
CA MET A 92 7.54 5.25 -9.74
C MET A 92 8.79 5.38 -10.62
N LYS A 93 9.64 6.39 -10.40
CA LYS A 93 10.92 6.52 -11.12
C LYS A 93 12.00 5.58 -10.58
N LYS A 94 11.84 5.06 -9.37
CA LYS A 94 12.87 4.29 -8.64
C LYS A 94 12.52 2.81 -8.49
N PHE A 95 11.24 2.47 -8.46
CA PHE A 95 10.76 1.14 -8.10
C PHE A 95 9.82 0.55 -9.14
N LYS A 96 9.85 -0.78 -9.27
CA LYS A 96 8.80 -1.54 -9.97
C LYS A 96 7.49 -1.38 -9.20
N PHE A 97 6.34 -1.44 -9.87
CA PHE A 97 5.04 -1.22 -9.25
C PHE A 97 3.99 -2.22 -9.73
N ILE A 98 2.93 -2.38 -8.93
CA ILE A 98 1.77 -3.21 -9.29
C ILE A 98 0.73 -2.32 -9.97
N LYS A 99 0.54 -2.48 -11.28
CA LYS A 99 -0.33 -1.62 -12.11
C LYS A 99 -1.76 -1.54 -11.54
N LYS A 100 -2.36 -0.34 -11.55
CA LYS A 100 -3.72 -0.02 -11.06
C LYS A 100 -3.96 -0.25 -9.56
N PHE A 101 -2.93 -0.55 -8.77
CA PHE A 101 -3.10 -0.84 -7.35
C PHE A 101 -3.30 0.44 -6.52
N GLY A 102 -4.42 0.53 -5.77
CA GLY A 102 -4.67 1.60 -4.80
C GLY A 102 -4.85 3.00 -5.38
N CYS A 103 -5.14 3.13 -6.68
CA CYS A 103 -5.19 4.40 -7.39
C CYS A 103 -6.51 4.60 -8.17
N SER A 104 -7.62 4.04 -7.68
CA SER A 104 -8.91 4.12 -8.37
C SER A 104 -9.50 5.54 -8.42
N ASP A 105 -9.10 6.41 -7.49
CA ASP A 105 -9.57 7.79 -7.37
C ASP A 105 -8.56 8.82 -7.93
N CYS A 106 -7.52 8.37 -8.64
CA CYS A 106 -6.50 9.25 -9.19
C CYS A 106 -5.91 8.72 -10.51
N LYS A 107 -5.10 9.56 -11.18
CA LYS A 107 -4.45 9.21 -12.46
C LYS A 107 -3.09 8.50 -12.28
N CYS A 108 -2.73 8.10 -11.06
CA CYS A 108 -1.46 7.39 -10.81
C CYS A 108 -1.49 6.00 -11.47
N LYS A 109 -0.32 5.50 -11.92
CA LYS A 109 -0.23 4.12 -12.45
C LYS A 109 -0.33 3.07 -11.34
N SER A 110 0.08 3.42 -10.13
CA SER A 110 0.04 2.57 -8.94
C SER A 110 0.38 3.35 -7.68
N HIS A 111 -0.12 2.87 -6.55
CA HIS A 111 0.28 3.28 -5.21
C HIS A 111 1.03 2.15 -4.45
N LEU A 112 1.33 1.02 -5.10
CA LEU A 112 2.06 -0.10 -4.51
C LEU A 112 3.33 -0.41 -5.31
N PHE A 113 4.47 -0.30 -4.63
CA PHE A 113 5.81 -0.40 -5.23
C PHE A 113 6.57 -1.58 -4.62
N TYR A 114 7.39 -2.26 -5.42
CA TYR A 114 8.26 -3.35 -4.99
C TYR A 114 9.68 -2.83 -4.76
N GLY A 115 10.17 -3.00 -3.54
CA GLY A 115 11.48 -2.55 -3.07
C GLY A 115 12.60 -3.59 -3.13
N GLY A 116 12.31 -4.84 -3.52
CA GLY A 116 13.31 -5.92 -3.53
C GLY A 116 13.37 -6.71 -2.21
N ALA A 117 14.32 -7.64 -2.09
CA ALA A 117 14.44 -8.54 -0.94
C ALA A 117 15.44 -8.06 0.13
N GLY A 118 16.32 -7.11 -0.19
CA GLY A 118 17.38 -6.60 0.70
C GLY A 118 17.24 -5.10 0.95
N ILE A 119 16.34 -4.75 1.87
CA ILE A 119 16.32 -3.45 2.55
C ILE A 119 16.77 -3.69 3.98
#